data_AF-A0AA88AL36-F1
#
_entry.id   AF-A0AA88AL36-F1
#
_cell.length_a   1.000
_cell.length_b   1.000
_cell.length_c   1.000
_cell.angle_alpha   90.00
_cell.angle_beta   90.00
_cell.angle_gamma   90.00
#
_symmetry.space_group_name_H-M   'P 1'
#
loop_
_entity.id
_entity.type
_entity.pdbx_description
1 polymer ?
#
loop_
_entity_poly.entity_id
_entity_poly.type
_entity_poly.pdbx_seq_one_letter_code
_entity_poly.pdbx_strand_id
1 'polypeptide(L)'
;MNYIERLLFLRNEVDTLDFRIRWCLESSFDFAQAEYRLLSWLHFAVTCYLKQLVIDVNLKRGSDFPLRSRLFCFKSLETLMMCFSHGTGIPKIPPSIGNSTSGFSSLKFLKMISVRVD
;
A
#
# COMPACT_ATOMS: atom_id res chain seq x y z
N MET A 1 5.96 -17.33 -4.88
CA MET A 1 6.49 -16.34 -3.94
C MET A 1 7.82 -15.79 -4.47
N ASN A 2 7.89 -14.50 -4.82
CA ASN A 2 9.09 -13.86 -5.37
C ASN A 2 10.11 -13.48 -4.27
N TYR A 3 11.32 -13.03 -4.66
CA TYR A 3 12.40 -12.71 -3.72
C TYR A 3 12.01 -11.62 -2.71
N ILE A 4 11.30 -10.57 -3.14
CA ILE A 4 10.83 -9.50 -2.25
C ILE A 4 9.79 -10.03 -1.26
N GLU A 5 8.85 -10.84 -1.72
CA GLU A 5 7.85 -11.49 -0.85
C GLU A 5 8.53 -12.39 0.18
N ARG A 6 9.58 -13.13 -0.21
CA ARG A 6 10.40 -13.92 0.71
C ARG A 6 11.11 -13.04 1.74
N LEU A 7 11.71 -11.92 1.32
CA LEU A 7 12.38 -11.00 2.24
C LEU A 7 11.40 -10.37 3.24
N LEU A 8 10.23 -9.90 2.79
CA LEU A 8 9.20 -9.33 3.64
C LEU A 8 8.67 -10.38 4.63
N PHE A 9 8.45 -11.61 4.16
CA PHE A 9 8.05 -12.71 5.02
C PHE A 9 9.12 -13.08 6.05
N LEU A 10 10.40 -13.08 5.68
CA LEU A 10 11.50 -13.37 6.62
C LEU A 10 11.72 -12.24 7.63
N ARG A 11 11.36 -11.00 7.28
CA ARG A 11 11.36 -9.84 8.18
C ARG A 11 10.06 -9.68 8.96
N ASN A 12 9.20 -10.70 8.96
CA ASN A 12 7.99 -10.70 9.77
C ASN A 12 8.34 -10.34 11.22
N GLU A 13 7.55 -9.44 11.80
CA GLU A 13 7.75 -8.96 13.17
C GLU A 13 9.07 -8.22 13.47
N VAL A 14 9.87 -7.90 12.44
CA VAL A 14 11.03 -7.00 12.59
C VAL A 14 10.59 -5.56 12.36
N ASP A 15 10.91 -4.68 13.32
CA ASP A 15 10.68 -3.23 13.22
C ASP A 15 11.34 -2.69 11.94
N THR A 16 10.52 -2.51 10.90
CA THR A 16 10.96 -2.00 9.63
C THR A 16 10.53 -0.55 9.56
N LEU A 17 11.51 0.35 9.69
CA LEU A 17 11.26 1.78 9.81
C LEU A 17 10.57 2.36 8.57
N ASP A 18 10.92 1.89 7.37
CA ASP A 18 10.51 2.50 6.11
C ASP A 18 10.33 1.47 5.00
N PHE A 19 9.19 1.48 4.34
CA PHE A 19 8.91 0.69 3.15
C PHE A 19 8.36 1.59 2.04
N ARG A 20 9.13 1.71 0.96
CA ARG A 20 8.80 2.56 -0.19
C ARG A 20 8.69 1.74 -1.45
N ILE A 21 7.55 1.89 -2.12
CA ILE A 21 7.31 1.36 -3.45
C ILE A 21 7.21 2.53 -4.41
N ARG A 22 8.12 2.57 -5.38
CA ARG A 22 7.99 3.43 -6.56
C ARG A 22 7.93 2.57 -7.80
N TRP A 23 6.86 2.67 -8.59
CA TRP A 23 6.66 1.79 -9.73
C TRP A 23 5.95 2.47 -10.90
N CYS A 24 6.30 2.09 -12.14
CA CYS A 24 5.62 2.54 -13.35
C CYS A 24 4.89 1.37 -14.00
N LEU A 25 3.56 1.34 -13.86
CA LEU A 25 2.70 0.37 -14.53
C LEU A 25 2.36 0.76 -15.97
N GLU A 26 2.40 2.06 -16.30
CA GLU A 26 2.13 2.55 -17.66
C GLU A 26 3.04 1.90 -18.72
N SER A 27 4.32 1.72 -18.39
CA SER A 27 5.33 1.13 -19.28
C SER A 27 5.40 -0.41 -19.19
N SER A 28 4.53 -1.06 -18.42
CA SER A 28 4.58 -2.51 -18.25
C SER A 28 3.92 -3.24 -19.42
N PHE A 29 4.61 -4.25 -19.96
CA PHE A 29 4.10 -5.09 -21.05
C PHE A 29 2.87 -5.91 -20.62
N ASP A 30 2.83 -6.30 -19.34
CA ASP A 30 1.70 -6.99 -18.70
C ASP A 30 1.27 -6.22 -17.43
N PHE A 31 0.31 -5.31 -17.63
CA PHE A 31 -0.23 -4.46 -16.56
C PHE A 31 -0.84 -5.28 -15.42
N ALA A 32 -1.61 -6.32 -15.74
CA ALA A 32 -2.30 -7.12 -14.74
C ALA A 32 -1.31 -7.88 -13.85
N GLN A 33 -0.25 -8.44 -14.44
CA GLN A 33 0.79 -9.10 -13.66
C GLN A 33 1.60 -8.12 -12.81
N ALA A 34 1.90 -6.93 -13.33
CA ALA A 34 2.63 -5.92 -12.57
C ALA A 34 1.79 -5.35 -11.40
N GLU A 35 0.50 -5.11 -11.64
CA GLU A 35 -0.48 -4.77 -10.60
C GLU A 35 -0.54 -5.86 -9.52
N TYR A 36 -0.66 -7.13 -9.93
CA TYR A 36 -0.69 -8.26 -9.00
C TYR A 36 0.55 -8.33 -8.10
N ARG A 37 1.75 -8.08 -8.66
CA ARG A 37 3.00 -8.04 -7.88
C ARG A 37 3.03 -6.89 -6.88
N LEU A 38 2.54 -5.71 -7.25
CA LEU A 38 2.46 -4.58 -6.31
C LEU A 38 1.51 -4.90 -5.15
N LEU A 39 0.35 -5.48 -5.47
CA LEU A 39 -0.62 -5.88 -4.44
C LEU A 39 -0.07 -6.98 -3.53
N SER A 40 0.71 -7.93 -4.06
CA SER A 40 1.34 -8.95 -3.24
C SER A 40 2.42 -8.36 -2.33
N TRP A 41 3.30 -7.48 -2.83
CA TRP A 41 4.27 -6.79 -1.98
C TRP A 41 3.61 -5.98 -0.87
N LEU A 42 2.55 -5.24 -1.18
CA LEU A 42 1.75 -4.53 -0.20
C LEU A 42 1.12 -5.47 0.82
N HIS A 43 0.64 -6.64 0.39
CA HIS A 43 0.08 -7.64 1.29
C HIS A 43 1.11 -8.17 2.30
N PHE A 44 2.34 -8.47 1.86
CA PHE A 44 3.41 -8.91 2.76
C PHE A 44 4.00 -7.76 3.57
N ALA A 45 3.99 -6.52 3.06
CA ALA A 45 4.37 -5.35 3.83
C ALA A 45 3.45 -5.16 5.05
N VAL A 46 2.17 -5.53 4.94
CA VAL A 46 1.20 -5.52 6.05
C VAL A 46 1.59 -6.41 7.23
N THR A 47 2.34 -7.47 7.00
CA THR A 47 2.77 -8.37 8.08
C THR A 47 3.99 -7.84 8.84
N CYS A 48 4.68 -6.82 8.32
CA CYS A 48 5.80 -6.18 9.00
C CYS A 48 5.32 -5.05 9.93
N TYR A 49 6.04 -4.79 11.03
CA TYR A 49 5.85 -3.61 11.88
C TYR A 49 6.38 -2.36 11.19
N LEU A 50 5.64 -1.86 10.20
CA LEU A 50 6.02 -0.68 9.42
C LEU A 50 5.66 0.60 10.16
N LYS A 51 6.62 1.55 10.21
CA LYS A 51 6.35 2.92 10.65
C LYS A 51 6.05 3.87 9.50
N GLN A 52 6.67 3.67 8.34
CA GLN A 52 6.46 4.51 7.17
C GLN A 52 6.16 3.66 5.94
N LEU A 53 5.10 4.03 5.23
CA LEU A 53 4.68 3.42 3.97
C LEU A 53 4.52 4.50 2.91
N VAL A 54 5.31 4.39 1.84
CA VAL A 54 5.23 5.29 0.68
C VAL A 54 4.89 4.45 -0.56
N ILE A 55 3.82 4.82 -1.24
CA ILE A 55 3.34 4.21 -2.48
C ILE A 55 3.32 5.31 -3.54
N ASP A 56 4.15 5.18 -4.56
CA ASP A 56 4.32 6.14 -5.65
C ASP A 56 4.22 5.37 -6.98
N VAL A 57 3.03 5.36 -7.58
CA VAL A 57 2.72 4.50 -8.72
C VAL A 57 2.22 5.31 -9.91
N ASN A 58 2.91 5.17 -11.05
CA ASN A 58 2.42 5.66 -12.32
C ASN A 58 1.51 4.60 -12.94
N LEU A 59 0.21 4.86 -12.93
CA LEU A 59 -0.79 3.98 -13.49
C LEU A 59 -0.94 4.21 -15.00
N LYS A 60 -1.66 3.32 -15.68
CA LYS A 60 -2.08 3.59 -17.05
C LYS A 60 -3.12 4.72 -17.01
N ARG A 61 -3.15 5.57 -18.04
CA ARG A 61 -4.09 6.69 -18.09
C ARG A 61 -5.54 6.21 -17.92
N GLY A 62 -6.23 6.73 -16.91
CA GLY A 62 -7.63 6.40 -16.61
C GLY A 62 -7.86 5.03 -15.97
N SER A 63 -6.81 4.30 -15.57
CA SER A 63 -6.97 3.04 -14.82
C SER A 63 -7.12 3.29 -13.33
N ASP A 64 -7.85 2.39 -12.67
CA ASP A 64 -8.00 2.35 -11.23
C ASP A 64 -7.06 1.31 -10.61
N PHE A 65 -6.46 1.63 -9.47
CA PHE A 65 -5.62 0.71 -8.70
C PHE A 65 -6.28 0.36 -7.36
N PRO A 66 -6.78 -0.88 -7.18
CA PRO A 66 -7.51 -1.26 -5.98
C PRO A 66 -6.57 -1.50 -4.80
N LEU A 67 -6.61 -0.63 -3.79
CA LEU A 67 -5.86 -0.80 -2.55
C LEU A 67 -6.69 -1.59 -1.54
N ARG A 68 -6.13 -2.69 -1.03
CA ARG A 68 -6.84 -3.57 -0.09
C ARG A 68 -6.92 -2.97 1.32
N SER A 69 -8.03 -3.28 1.99
CA SER A 69 -8.40 -2.85 3.34
C SER A 69 -7.38 -3.11 4.43
N ARG A 70 -6.58 -4.16 4.29
CA ARG A 70 -5.57 -4.52 5.30
C ARG A 70 -4.44 -3.49 5.40
N LEU A 71 -4.24 -2.65 4.38
CA LEU A 71 -3.29 -1.53 4.43
C LEU A 71 -3.69 -0.43 5.42
N PHE A 72 -4.92 -0.46 5.92
CA PHE A 72 -5.44 0.53 6.86
C PHE A 72 -5.48 0.00 8.31
N CYS A 73 -4.99 -1.23 8.53
CA CYS A 73 -4.98 -1.90 9.83
C CYS A 73 -3.60 -1.86 10.53
N PHE A 74 -2.65 -1.06 10.05
CA PHE A 74 -1.34 -0.96 10.68
C PHE A 74 -1.41 -0.16 11.98
N LYS A 75 -1.17 -0.82 13.11
CA LYS A 75 -1.08 -0.16 14.42
C LYS A 75 0.22 0.61 14.60
N SER A 76 1.31 0.19 13.97
CA SER A 76 2.64 0.84 14.07
C SER A 76 2.85 1.97 13.05
N LEU A 77 1.96 2.12 12.07
CA LEU A 77 2.19 3.04 10.95
C LEU A 77 1.99 4.49 11.40
N GLU A 78 3.06 5.25 11.30
CA GLU A 78 3.11 6.68 11.63
C GLU A 78 2.97 7.55 10.38
N THR A 79 3.40 7.07 9.22
CA THR A 79 3.39 7.83 7.96
C THR A 79 2.82 6.99 6.83
N LEU A 80 1.76 7.49 6.19
CA LEU A 80 1.19 6.92 4.96
C LEU A 80 1.22 7.97 3.86
N MET A 81 1.93 7.67 2.78
CA MET A 81 1.92 8.47 1.56
C MET A 81 1.52 7.61 0.37
N MET A 82 0.46 8.02 -0.32
CA MET A 82 -0.05 7.36 -1.52
C MET A 82 -0.16 8.39 -2.64
N CYS A 83 0.56 8.16 -3.72
CA CYS A 83 0.62 9.03 -4.88
C CYS A 83 0.41 8.19 -6.13
N PHE A 84 -0.66 8.50 -6.87
CA PHE A 84 -0.94 7.86 -8.14
C PHE A 84 -0.87 8.90 -9.25
N SER A 85 -0.10 8.59 -10.29
CA SER A 85 -0.01 9.42 -11.50
C SER A 85 -0.81 8.76 -12.62
N HIS A 86 -1.43 9.57 -13.48
CA HIS A 86 -2.19 9.16 -14.67
C HIS A 86 -3.46 8.33 -14.43
N GLY A 87 -3.64 7.73 -13.26
CA GLY A 87 -4.86 7.02 -12.85
C GLY A 87 -5.26 7.35 -11.41
N THR A 88 -6.12 6.52 -10.84
CA THR A 88 -6.69 6.74 -9.50
C THR A 88 -6.45 5.54 -8.58
N GLY A 89 -5.95 5.78 -7.37
CA GLY A 89 -5.94 4.76 -6.32
C GLY A 89 -7.31 4.64 -5.65
N ILE A 90 -7.83 3.43 -5.48
CA ILE A 90 -9.11 3.17 -4.81
C ILE A 90 -8.88 2.36 -3.54
N PRO A 91 -8.64 3.02 -2.39
CA PRO A 91 -8.58 2.37 -1.09
C PRO A 91 -9.93 1.83 -0.67
N LYS A 92 -10.01 0.51 -0.51
CA LYS A 92 -11.15 -0.13 0.14
C LYS A 92 -10.98 -0.01 1.64
N ILE A 93 -11.55 1.03 2.25
CA ILE A 93 -11.51 1.20 3.70
C ILE A 93 -12.50 0.20 4.32
N PRO A 94 -12.05 -0.72 5.20
CA PRO A 94 -12.96 -1.65 5.84
C PRO A 94 -13.87 -0.89 6.83
N PRO A 95 -15.19 -1.19 6.85
CA PRO A 95 -16.14 -0.48 7.73
C PRO A 95 -15.82 -0.67 9.23
N SER A 96 -15.07 -1.72 9.58
CA SER A 96 -14.59 -1.98 10.93
C SER A 96 -13.57 -0.96 11.47
N ILE A 97 -12.97 -0.10 10.62
CA ILE A 97 -12.13 1.01 11.08
C ILE A 97 -12.99 2.12 11.71
N GLY A 98 -14.23 2.32 11.26
CA GLY A 98 -15.14 3.30 11.87
C GLY A 98 -15.62 2.89 13.27
N ASN A 99 -15.68 1.58 13.53
CA ASN A 99 -16.26 1.04 14.77
C ASN A 99 -15.23 0.46 15.75
N SER A 100 -13.96 0.33 15.35
CA SER A 100 -12.88 -0.09 16.23
C SER A 100 -11.81 0.99 16.29
N THR A 101 -11.35 1.31 17.50
CA THR A 101 -10.23 2.21 17.82
C THR A 101 -8.86 1.74 17.28
N SER A 102 -8.84 0.84 16.28
CA SER A 102 -7.66 0.05 15.91
C SER A 102 -7.06 0.37 14.53
N GLY A 103 -7.79 1.08 13.64
CA GLY A 103 -7.23 1.55 12.38
C GLY A 103 -6.44 2.84 12.57
N PHE A 104 -5.15 2.84 12.22
CA PHE A 104 -4.27 4.02 12.27
C PHE A 104 -4.10 4.71 13.62
N SER A 105 -4.15 3.98 14.73
CA SER A 105 -3.98 4.57 16.07
C SER A 105 -2.67 5.37 16.26
N SER A 106 -1.65 5.08 15.45
CA SER A 106 -0.34 5.73 15.52
C SER A 106 -0.04 6.67 14.35
N LEU A 107 -0.99 6.87 13.43
CA LEU A 107 -0.75 7.65 12.20
C LEU A 107 -0.61 9.13 12.53
N LYS A 108 0.55 9.70 12.20
CA LYS A 108 0.91 11.11 12.40
C LYS A 108 0.86 11.90 11.10
N PHE A 109 1.12 11.24 9.97
CA PHE A 109 1.17 11.87 8.66
C PHE A 109 0.41 11.05 7.61
N LEU A 110 -0.48 11.73 6.89
CA LEU A 110 -1.23 11.18 5.77
C LEU A 110 -1.12 12.10 4.56
N LYS A 111 -0.69 11.55 3.42
CA LYS A 111 -0.71 12.25 2.13
C LYS A 111 -1.31 11.34 1.08
N MET A 112 -2.35 11.81 0.40
CA MET A 112 -3.03 11.09 -0.67
C MET A 112 -3.13 11.99 -1.90
N ILE A 113 -2.64 11.52 -3.05
CA ILE A 113 -2.69 12.23 -4.34
C ILE A 113 -3.31 11.29 -5.38
N SER A 114 -4.33 11.77 -6.09
CA SER A 114 -5.12 11.00 -7.06
C SER A 114 -5.70 9.73 -6.44
N VAL A 115 -6.40 9.90 -5.32
CA VAL A 115 -7.05 8.81 -4.59
C VAL A 115 -8.55 9.11 -4.51
N ARG A 116 -9.38 8.11 -4.85
CA ARG A 116 -10.84 8.17 -4.67
C ARG A 116 -11.24 7.20 -3.56
N VAL A 117 -11.82 7.74 -2.50
CA VAL A 117 -12.38 6.94 -1.41
C VAL A 117 -13.82 6.61 -1.77
N ASP A 118 -14.11 5.32 -1.93
CA ASP A 118 -15.45 4.78 -2.16
C ASP A 118 -16.03 4.20 -0.86
#